data_AF-A0A1S3YPY3-F1
#
_entry.id   AF-A0A1S3YPY3-F1
#
_cell.length_a   1.000
_cell.length_b   1.000
_cell.length_c   1.000
_cell.angle_alpha   90.00
_cell.angle_beta   90.00
_cell.angle_gamma   90.00
#
_symmetry.space_group_name_H-M   'P 1'
#
loop_
_entity.id
_entity.type
_entity.pdbx_description
1 polymer ?
#
loop_
_entity_poly.entity_id
_entity_poly.type
_entity_poly.pdbx_seq_one_letter_code
_entity_poly.pdbx_strand_id
1 'polypeptide(L)'
;MFAKNNAAVTLIGQVNKAERRSATVGSQLEANVALNATGNSPTAGVIKATAAHVDLTEKTTQLIDNAVQYEEQELEDVDVVRSADATGLKASVGLFNERVMTSVAGVIDNSNTTHASAPIVPLDEIALGAYSATERGILVSCSAGNSGPSQRTVANDAPWILTVGASTHDRKLKATVKLGNKEEFEGESAYHPKTSNSTFFTLFDVEKIVHEQFDAPFCVPGSLTDPSIRGKIVVCLVGGGVSRVNKGQVVKDAGGVGMILINNPNDGVTKSAEAHVLPALDVSDADGKKILAYINSTSNPVAAITFRGTVLGDKNAPIVASFSSRGPSEASRGILKPDIIGPGVNVLAAWPTSVDNNKNTKSTFNIISGTSMSCPHLSGIAALLKSAHPDWSPAAIKSAIMTTTYTLNLAKNPILDERLIPADIFAIGAGHVNPSRANDPGLVYDTPFEDYVPYLCGLNYTNREVGKLLQGKVNCSEVKSIPEAQLNYPSFSIRLRSTPQTYTRTVTNVGNATSIYKVEIVSPKGIAVKVKPSKLNFSILNQKLTYQVTFTKTTNNSDREVGQGFLKWNSNRHSVSSPIAVVLLVE
;
A
#
# COMPACT_ATOMS: atom_id res chain seq x y z
N MET A 1 -36.78 17.84 -3.94
CA MET A 1 -35.56 17.02 -4.11
C MET A 1 -35.00 17.12 -5.53
N PHE A 2 -35.69 16.67 -6.59
CA PHE A 2 -35.17 16.72 -7.97
C PHE A 2 -34.83 18.12 -8.51
N ALA A 3 -35.64 19.14 -8.24
CA ALA A 3 -35.33 20.52 -8.64
C ALA A 3 -34.14 21.13 -7.87
N LYS A 4 -33.88 20.66 -6.64
CA LYS A 4 -32.79 21.17 -5.77
C LYS A 4 -31.43 20.54 -6.13
N ASN A 5 -31.41 19.25 -6.47
CA ASN A 5 -30.21 18.61 -7.03
C ASN A 5 -29.80 19.22 -8.37
N ASN A 6 -30.76 19.63 -9.21
CA ASN A 6 -30.44 20.34 -10.45
C ASN A 6 -29.82 21.73 -10.20
N ALA A 7 -30.23 22.45 -9.15
CA ALA A 7 -29.65 23.75 -8.81
C ALA A 7 -28.20 23.63 -8.32
N ALA A 8 -27.91 22.67 -7.42
CA ALA A 8 -26.56 22.40 -6.93
C ALA A 8 -25.61 21.93 -8.06
N VAL A 9 -26.08 21.02 -8.92
CA VAL A 9 -25.30 20.57 -10.11
C VAL A 9 -25.07 21.72 -11.09
N THR A 10 -26.03 22.64 -11.23
CA THR A 10 -25.87 23.84 -12.07
C THR A 10 -24.84 24.80 -11.47
N LEU A 11 -24.84 25.00 -10.15
CA LEU A 11 -23.90 25.88 -9.45
C LEU A 11 -22.46 25.34 -9.51
N ILE A 12 -22.27 24.03 -9.27
CA ILE A 12 -20.98 23.34 -9.43
C ILE A 12 -20.49 23.41 -10.88
N GLY A 13 -21.41 23.30 -11.85
CA GLY A 13 -21.10 23.50 -13.27
C GLY A 13 -20.64 24.92 -13.59
N GLN A 14 -21.19 25.93 -12.91
CA GLN A 14 -20.81 27.34 -13.07
C GLN A 14 -19.45 27.66 -12.45
N VAL A 15 -19.16 27.14 -11.24
CA VAL A 15 -17.85 27.27 -10.58
C VAL A 15 -16.74 26.65 -11.44
N ASN A 16 -16.93 25.41 -11.89
CA ASN A 16 -15.98 24.73 -12.79
C ASN A 16 -15.76 25.46 -14.14
N LYS A 17 -16.75 26.24 -14.59
CA LYS A 17 -16.63 27.05 -15.82
C LYS A 17 -15.91 28.37 -15.56
N ALA A 18 -16.09 28.97 -14.39
CA ALA A 18 -15.40 30.18 -13.95
C ALA A 18 -13.91 29.91 -13.68
N GLU A 19 -13.57 28.81 -12.99
CA GLU A 19 -12.18 28.39 -12.74
C GLU A 19 -11.42 28.12 -14.04
N ARG A 20 -12.03 27.41 -14.99
CA ARG A 20 -11.43 27.18 -16.31
C ARG A 20 -11.18 28.46 -17.09
N ARG A 21 -12.08 29.44 -17.01
CA ARG A 21 -11.89 30.77 -17.62
C ARG A 21 -10.78 31.55 -16.91
N SER A 22 -10.73 31.50 -15.58
CA SER A 22 -9.68 32.14 -14.79
C SER A 22 -8.30 31.57 -15.11
N ALA A 23 -8.16 30.25 -15.21
CA ALA A 23 -6.91 29.58 -15.61
C ALA A 23 -6.50 29.90 -17.06
N THR A 24 -7.46 30.07 -17.97
CA THR A 24 -7.19 30.50 -19.35
C THR A 24 -6.69 31.95 -19.41
N VAL A 25 -7.25 32.85 -18.59
CA VAL A 25 -6.79 34.24 -18.50
C VAL A 25 -5.44 34.34 -17.78
N GLY A 26 -5.21 33.52 -16.74
CA GLY A 26 -3.93 33.42 -16.03
C GLY A 26 -2.79 32.96 -16.94
N SER A 27 -3.02 31.92 -17.74
CA SER A 27 -2.03 31.45 -18.72
C SER A 27 -1.76 32.45 -19.86
N GLN A 28 -2.76 33.26 -20.25
CA GLN A 28 -2.55 34.40 -21.16
C GLN A 28 -1.77 35.55 -20.50
N LEU A 29 -1.92 35.75 -19.19
CA LEU A 29 -1.14 36.71 -18.42
C LEU A 29 0.33 36.27 -18.34
N GLU A 30 0.59 35.00 -18.03
CA GLU A 30 1.94 34.41 -17.99
C GLU A 30 2.64 34.49 -19.35
N ALA A 31 1.91 34.22 -20.44
CA ALA A 31 2.43 34.36 -21.80
C ALA A 31 2.77 35.82 -22.16
N ASN A 32 1.97 36.80 -21.71
CA ASN A 32 2.22 38.23 -21.95
C ASN A 32 3.32 38.81 -21.04
N VAL A 33 3.49 38.29 -19.82
CA VAL A 33 4.61 38.65 -18.93
C VAL A 33 5.93 38.08 -19.47
N ALA A 34 5.91 36.88 -20.07
CA ALA A 34 7.07 36.30 -20.75
C ALA A 34 7.49 37.09 -22.01
N LEU A 35 6.55 37.80 -22.67
CA LEU A 35 6.82 38.67 -23.83
C LEU A 35 7.39 40.06 -23.46
N ASN A 36 7.14 40.55 -22.24
CA ASN A 36 7.60 41.88 -21.77
C ASN A 36 8.94 41.85 -21.00
N ALA A 37 9.63 40.72 -20.94
CA ALA A 37 10.94 40.56 -20.30
C ALA A 37 12.11 41.29 -21.01
N THR A 38 11.83 42.17 -21.98
CA THR A 38 12.80 43.02 -22.71
C THR A 38 12.77 44.50 -22.32
N GLY A 39 12.08 44.87 -21.23
CA GLY A 39 12.35 46.12 -20.51
C GLY A 39 11.50 47.35 -20.87
N ASN A 40 10.19 47.18 -21.14
CA ASN A 40 9.25 48.33 -21.24
C ASN A 40 8.06 48.19 -20.27
N SER A 41 7.56 49.33 -19.78
CA SER A 41 6.42 49.42 -18.84
C SER A 41 5.15 48.73 -19.38
N PRO A 42 4.32 48.14 -18.50
CA PRO A 42 3.18 47.33 -18.91
C PRO A 42 2.19 48.12 -19.79
N THR A 43 1.87 47.57 -20.97
CA THR A 43 0.90 48.15 -21.90
C THR A 43 -0.52 48.04 -21.35
N ALA A 44 -1.42 48.94 -21.78
CA ALA A 44 -2.82 49.01 -21.34
C ALA A 44 -3.61 47.68 -21.48
N GLY A 45 -3.15 46.75 -22.33
CA GLY A 45 -3.70 45.41 -22.46
C GLY A 45 -3.44 44.50 -21.25
N VAL A 46 -2.26 44.59 -20.61
CA VAL A 46 -1.93 43.81 -19.40
C VAL A 46 -2.77 44.29 -18.23
N ILE A 47 -2.95 45.60 -18.07
CA ILE A 47 -3.79 46.19 -17.01
C ILE A 47 -5.25 45.75 -17.17
N LYS A 48 -5.79 45.71 -18.39
CA LYS A 48 -7.15 45.20 -18.66
C LYS A 48 -7.29 43.70 -18.37
N ALA A 49 -6.28 42.89 -18.68
CA ALA A 49 -6.31 41.45 -18.44
C ALA A 49 -6.18 41.13 -16.93
N THR A 50 -5.36 41.86 -16.19
CA THR A 50 -5.24 41.73 -14.73
C THR A 50 -6.53 42.15 -14.04
N ALA A 51 -7.15 43.27 -14.45
CA ALA A 51 -8.44 43.69 -13.91
C ALA A 51 -9.56 42.68 -14.19
N ALA A 52 -9.58 42.06 -15.38
CA ALA A 52 -10.52 40.99 -15.70
C ALA A 52 -10.28 39.72 -14.87
N HIS A 53 -9.01 39.37 -14.60
CA HIS A 53 -8.67 38.23 -13.74
C HIS A 53 -9.10 38.46 -12.28
N VAL A 54 -8.92 39.66 -11.76
CA VAL A 54 -9.38 40.04 -10.41
C VAL A 54 -10.91 39.98 -10.31
N ASP A 55 -11.66 40.55 -11.25
CA ASP A 55 -13.14 40.50 -11.28
C ASP A 55 -13.68 39.05 -11.45
N LEU A 56 -12.99 38.21 -12.23
CA LEU A 56 -13.31 36.78 -12.33
C LEU A 56 -13.02 36.02 -11.04
N THR A 57 -11.96 36.39 -10.33
CA THR A 57 -11.57 35.76 -9.06
C THR A 57 -12.58 36.14 -7.98
N GLU A 58 -12.94 37.43 -7.85
CA GLU A 58 -13.98 37.89 -6.91
C GLU A 58 -15.34 37.23 -7.19
N LYS A 59 -15.75 37.12 -8.46
CA LYS A 59 -16.99 36.40 -8.82
C LYS A 59 -16.92 34.90 -8.51
N THR A 60 -15.75 34.29 -8.62
CA THR A 60 -15.56 32.87 -8.28
C THR A 60 -15.61 32.68 -6.77
N THR A 61 -14.96 33.56 -6.00
CA THR A 61 -15.03 33.59 -4.53
C THR A 61 -16.48 33.77 -4.07
N GLN A 62 -17.22 34.70 -4.65
CA GLN A 62 -18.61 34.92 -4.26
C GLN A 62 -19.56 33.76 -4.64
N LEU A 63 -19.27 33.03 -5.72
CA LEU A 63 -19.99 31.80 -6.08
C LEU A 63 -19.65 30.64 -5.13
N ILE A 64 -18.42 30.57 -4.65
CA ILE A 64 -17.99 29.60 -3.64
C ILE A 64 -18.63 29.94 -2.29
N ASP A 65 -18.62 31.21 -1.87
CA ASP A 65 -19.25 31.65 -0.63
C ASP A 65 -20.76 31.37 -0.62
N ASN A 66 -21.44 31.57 -1.77
CA ASN A 66 -22.85 31.21 -1.92
C ASN A 66 -23.09 29.69 -1.89
N ALA A 67 -22.13 28.89 -2.36
CA ALA A 67 -22.20 27.43 -2.30
C ALA A 67 -21.97 26.92 -0.87
N VAL A 68 -21.02 27.53 -0.15
CA VAL A 68 -20.72 27.26 1.25
C VAL A 68 -21.90 27.67 2.15
N GLN A 69 -22.51 28.83 1.93
CA GLN A 69 -23.73 29.23 2.66
C GLN A 69 -24.91 28.28 2.42
N TYR A 70 -25.00 27.68 1.22
CA TYR A 70 -26.04 26.69 0.91
C TYR A 70 -25.78 25.35 1.64
N GLU A 71 -24.52 24.96 1.84
CA GLU A 71 -24.14 23.82 2.72
C GLU A 71 -24.31 24.16 4.21
N GLU A 72 -23.97 25.39 4.64
CA GLU A 72 -24.12 25.84 6.04
C GLU A 72 -25.59 25.90 6.49
N GLN A 73 -26.53 26.28 5.60
CA GLN A 73 -27.97 26.18 5.88
C GLN A 73 -28.48 24.74 6.03
N GLU A 74 -27.75 23.72 5.56
CA GLU A 74 -28.02 22.30 5.86
C GLU A 74 -27.30 21.81 7.13
N LEU A 75 -26.39 22.60 7.73
CA LEU A 75 -25.50 22.20 8.84
C LEU A 75 -25.82 22.84 10.20
N GLU A 76 -26.92 23.58 10.35
CA GLU A 76 -27.30 24.27 11.62
C GLU A 76 -27.63 23.35 12.82
N ASP A 77 -27.39 22.04 12.73
CA ASP A 77 -27.58 21.08 13.85
C ASP A 77 -26.31 20.30 14.28
N VAL A 78 -25.10 20.69 13.83
CA VAL A 78 -23.86 19.99 14.25
C VAL A 78 -22.71 20.96 14.55
N ASP A 79 -22.43 21.18 15.84
CA ASP A 79 -21.22 21.86 16.34
C ASP A 79 -19.95 21.09 15.90
N VAL A 80 -19.18 21.65 14.96
CA VAL A 80 -17.86 21.13 14.54
C VAL A 80 -16.75 21.96 15.18
N VAL A 81 -15.87 21.27 15.93
CA VAL A 81 -14.68 21.80 16.57
C VAL A 81 -13.68 22.33 15.53
N ARG A 82 -13.27 23.59 15.70
CA ARG A 82 -12.15 24.24 14.98
C ARG A 82 -10.77 23.81 15.52
N SER A 83 -9.77 23.89 14.64
CA SER A 83 -8.30 23.70 14.79
C SER A 83 -7.80 22.33 14.28
N ALA A 84 -6.80 22.22 13.39
CA ALA A 84 -5.60 23.03 13.23
C ALA A 84 -5.12 23.17 11.77
N ASP A 85 -4.28 24.19 11.53
CA ASP A 85 -3.50 24.43 10.31
C ASP A 85 -2.69 23.18 9.89
N ALA A 86 -2.93 22.69 8.67
CA ALA A 86 -2.14 21.63 8.06
C ALA A 86 -1.90 21.91 6.56
N THR A 87 -0.96 22.81 6.27
CA THR A 87 -0.28 22.82 4.96
C THR A 87 0.58 21.57 4.84
N GLY A 88 0.06 20.52 4.21
CA GLY A 88 0.84 19.33 3.85
C GLY A 88 0.08 18.04 3.56
N LEU A 89 -1.19 17.91 3.97
CA LEU A 89 -1.94 16.65 3.81
C LEU A 89 -2.56 16.52 2.40
N LYS A 90 -1.82 15.97 1.43
CA LYS A 90 -2.45 15.38 0.23
C LYS A 90 -2.87 13.94 0.53
N ALA A 91 -3.83 13.78 1.43
CA ALA A 91 -4.54 12.51 1.60
C ALA A 91 -5.52 12.36 0.42
N SER A 92 -5.39 11.26 -0.35
CA SER A 92 -6.48 10.86 -1.27
C SER A 92 -7.56 10.18 -0.44
N VAL A 93 -8.38 10.97 0.26
CA VAL A 93 -9.56 10.46 0.97
C VAL A 93 -10.63 10.21 -0.10
N GLY A 94 -10.82 8.95 -0.48
CA GLY A 94 -12.00 8.55 -1.23
C GLY A 94 -13.21 8.58 -0.30
N LEU A 95 -13.99 9.66 -0.30
CA LEU A 95 -15.28 9.74 0.38
C LEU A 95 -16.31 8.94 -0.43
N PHE A 96 -16.64 7.73 0.03
CA PHE A 96 -17.86 7.04 -0.39
C PHE A 96 -18.96 7.40 0.62
N ASN A 97 -19.94 8.20 0.18
CA ASN A 97 -21.19 8.62 0.85
C ASN A 97 -21.40 8.10 2.29
N GLU A 98 -21.41 9.03 3.26
CA GLU A 98 -21.98 9.05 4.64
C GLU A 98 -21.98 7.79 5.54
N ARG A 99 -21.62 6.59 5.09
CA ARG A 99 -21.65 5.34 5.89
C ARG A 99 -20.62 4.30 5.45
N VAL A 100 -19.70 4.61 4.54
CA VAL A 100 -18.87 3.57 3.92
C VAL A 100 -17.40 3.98 3.81
N MET A 101 -16.58 3.40 4.69
CA MET A 101 -15.17 3.02 4.52
C MET A 101 -14.20 4.06 3.96
N THR A 102 -13.22 4.47 4.77
CA THR A 102 -12.15 5.37 4.31
C THR A 102 -10.91 4.57 3.90
N SER A 103 -10.39 4.83 2.70
CA SER A 103 -9.06 4.38 2.28
C SER A 103 -8.06 5.51 2.49
N VAL A 104 -6.97 5.23 3.20
CA VAL A 104 -5.82 6.14 3.27
C VAL A 104 -4.70 5.52 2.44
N ALA A 105 -4.65 5.92 1.17
CA ALA A 105 -3.54 5.64 0.28
C ALA A 105 -2.55 6.81 0.34
N GLY A 106 -1.40 6.60 0.97
CA GLY A 106 -0.40 7.66 1.15
C GLY A 106 0.95 7.12 1.54
N VAL A 107 1.95 7.47 0.73
CA VAL A 107 3.37 7.27 0.98
C VAL A 107 3.77 8.27 2.07
N ILE A 108 3.77 7.86 3.34
CA ILE A 108 4.80 8.39 4.24
C ILE A 108 6.01 7.50 3.98
N ASP A 109 6.80 7.93 3.01
CA ASP A 109 8.18 7.51 2.90
C ASP A 109 8.89 8.13 4.11
N ASN A 110 8.93 7.41 5.24
CA ASN A 110 9.83 7.73 6.33
C ASN A 110 11.30 7.40 5.96
N SER A 111 11.66 7.44 4.67
CA SER A 111 13.04 7.30 4.19
C SER A 111 13.99 8.37 4.73
N ASN A 112 13.47 9.38 5.43
CA ASN A 112 14.29 10.37 6.13
C ASN A 112 14.16 10.39 7.65
N THR A 113 13.55 9.37 8.26
CA THR A 113 13.73 9.13 9.70
C THR A 113 14.44 7.80 9.90
N THR A 114 15.78 7.84 9.82
CA THR A 114 16.63 6.98 10.64
C THR A 114 16.38 7.32 12.12
N HIS A 115 15.19 7.02 12.61
CA HIS A 115 14.87 7.07 14.01
C HIS A 115 14.29 5.70 14.37
N ALA A 116 15.21 4.82 14.74
CA ALA A 116 14.94 3.89 15.83
C ALA A 116 14.49 4.74 17.03
N SER A 117 13.19 5.02 17.16
CA SER A 117 12.69 5.84 18.28
C SER A 117 11.19 5.65 18.49
N ALA A 118 10.89 5.03 19.63
CA ALA A 118 9.72 5.29 20.48
C ALA A 118 8.34 4.66 20.11
N PRO A 119 7.52 4.34 21.14
CA PRO A 119 6.14 3.86 21.02
C PRO A 119 5.29 4.81 20.16
N ILE A 120 4.08 4.37 19.73
CA ILE A 120 3.10 5.15 18.94
C ILE A 120 3.33 6.62 19.22
N VAL A 121 3.89 7.33 18.23
CA VAL A 121 4.23 8.74 18.39
C VAL A 121 2.93 9.40 18.88
N PRO A 122 2.95 10.19 19.97
CA PRO A 122 1.74 10.83 20.51
C PRO A 122 1.00 11.80 19.57
N LEU A 123 1.31 11.75 18.26
CA LEU A 123 0.89 12.59 17.15
C LEU A 123 0.76 11.75 15.85
N ASP A 124 0.31 10.49 15.92
CA ASP A 124 -0.09 9.74 14.71
C ASP A 124 -1.51 10.16 14.29
N GLU A 125 -1.58 11.13 13.38
CA GLU A 125 -2.84 11.68 12.85
C GLU A 125 -3.67 10.63 12.11
N ILE A 126 -3.02 9.64 11.46
CA ILE A 126 -3.73 8.56 10.75
C ILE A 126 -4.36 7.63 11.77
N ALA A 127 -3.63 7.27 12.84
CA ALA A 127 -4.17 6.46 13.92
C ALA A 127 -5.35 7.17 14.61
N LEU A 128 -5.24 8.46 14.91
CA LEU A 128 -6.34 9.24 15.50
C LEU A 128 -7.56 9.34 14.57
N GLY A 129 -7.35 9.65 13.29
CA GLY A 129 -8.43 9.72 12.31
C GLY A 129 -9.13 8.38 12.15
N ALA A 130 -8.36 7.29 12.08
CA ALA A 130 -8.91 5.94 12.02
C ALA A 130 -9.63 5.52 13.30
N TYR A 131 -9.17 5.97 14.47
CA TYR A 131 -9.84 5.73 15.76
C TYR A 131 -11.22 6.41 15.76
N SER A 132 -11.26 7.69 15.39
CA SER A 132 -12.48 8.51 15.32
C SER A 132 -13.49 7.97 14.28
N ALA A 133 -12.99 7.41 13.18
CA ALA A 133 -13.81 6.73 12.18
C ALA A 133 -14.38 5.41 12.74
N THR A 134 -13.55 4.63 13.44
CA THR A 134 -13.96 3.35 14.04
C THR A 134 -15.05 3.53 15.09
N GLU A 135 -14.99 4.60 15.89
CA GLU A 135 -16.04 5.01 16.83
C GLU A 135 -17.41 5.13 16.16
N ARG A 136 -17.43 5.64 14.93
CA ARG A 136 -18.63 5.84 14.10
C ARG A 136 -18.98 4.62 13.26
N GLY A 137 -18.35 3.47 13.51
CA GLY A 137 -18.60 2.23 12.78
C GLY A 137 -18.00 2.18 11.37
N ILE A 138 -16.99 3.01 11.08
CA ILE A 138 -16.31 3.07 9.78
C ILE A 138 -14.94 2.37 9.90
N LEU A 139 -14.72 1.30 9.13
CA LEU A 139 -13.39 0.68 9.05
C LEU A 139 -12.49 1.49 8.12
N VAL A 140 -11.24 1.68 8.54
CA VAL A 140 -10.20 2.33 7.76
C VAL A 140 -9.16 1.30 7.31
N SER A 141 -8.87 1.30 6.01
CA SER A 141 -7.74 0.55 5.46
C SER A 141 -6.59 1.49 5.16
N CYS A 142 -5.38 1.07 5.52
CA CYS A 142 -4.16 1.78 5.22
C CYS A 142 -3.12 0.85 4.60
N SER A 143 -2.27 1.41 3.74
CA SER A 143 -1.10 0.73 3.20
C SER A 143 -0.06 0.42 4.28
N ALA A 144 0.57 -0.75 4.23
CA ALA A 144 1.63 -1.14 5.18
C ALA A 144 2.92 -0.34 5.03
N GLY A 145 3.15 0.31 3.89
CA GLY A 145 4.40 1.02 3.56
C GLY A 145 5.20 0.31 2.45
N ASN A 146 6.12 1.05 1.84
CA ASN A 146 6.94 0.58 0.71
C ASN A 146 8.44 0.51 1.07
N SER A 147 8.76 0.33 2.35
CA SER A 147 10.15 0.34 2.87
C SER A 147 10.69 -1.06 3.19
N GLY A 148 10.03 -2.11 2.69
CA GLY A 148 10.55 -3.48 2.74
C GLY A 148 11.82 -3.67 1.88
N PRO A 149 12.44 -4.86 1.90
CA PRO A 149 11.96 -6.10 2.52
C PRO A 149 12.44 -6.30 3.97
N SER A 150 13.20 -5.36 4.54
CA SER A 150 13.70 -5.45 5.92
C SER A 150 12.55 -5.52 6.94
N GLN A 151 12.75 -6.30 8.01
CA GLN A 151 11.81 -6.37 9.13
C GLN A 151 11.62 -5.01 9.81
N ARG A 152 10.49 -4.82 10.50
CA ARG A 152 10.16 -3.61 11.29
C ARG A 152 10.05 -2.33 10.46
N THR A 153 9.53 -2.47 9.25
CA THR A 153 9.33 -1.36 8.30
C THR A 153 7.86 -1.03 8.10
N VAL A 154 6.95 -1.79 8.74
CA VAL A 154 5.51 -1.57 8.67
C VAL A 154 5.11 -0.27 9.37
N ALA A 155 4.23 0.48 8.69
CA ALA A 155 3.55 1.66 9.20
C ALA A 155 2.04 1.40 9.32
N ASN A 156 1.30 2.37 9.86
CA ASN A 156 -0.15 2.30 10.04
C ASN A 156 -0.58 1.07 10.85
N ASP A 157 0.12 0.81 11.95
CA ASP A 157 0.05 -0.44 12.71
C ASP A 157 -0.93 -0.41 13.90
N ALA A 158 -1.73 0.66 14.01
CA ALA A 158 -2.79 0.72 15.02
C ALA A 158 -3.78 -0.46 14.90
N PRO A 159 -4.29 -1.01 16.01
CA PRO A 159 -5.14 -2.20 15.98
C PRO A 159 -6.48 -1.98 15.26
N TRP A 160 -7.03 -0.77 15.27
CA TRP A 160 -8.29 -0.44 14.58
C TRP A 160 -8.12 -0.21 13.06
N ILE A 161 -6.89 -0.15 12.55
CA ILE A 161 -6.59 -0.01 11.11
C ILE A 161 -6.44 -1.38 10.46
N LEU A 162 -7.06 -1.61 9.29
CA LEU A 162 -6.73 -2.74 8.41
C LEU A 162 -5.46 -2.42 7.60
N THR A 163 -4.31 -2.97 8.01
CA THR A 163 -3.00 -2.67 7.42
C THR A 163 -2.65 -3.66 6.31
N VAL A 164 -2.41 -3.15 5.11
CA VAL A 164 -2.36 -3.95 3.89
C VAL A 164 -0.97 -3.97 3.26
N GLY A 165 -0.35 -5.15 3.19
CA GLY A 165 0.85 -5.39 2.40
C GLY A 165 0.55 -5.61 0.91
N ALA A 166 1.60 -5.64 0.08
CA ALA A 166 1.51 -5.75 -1.38
C ALA A 166 2.09 -7.06 -1.89
N SER A 167 1.40 -7.64 -2.86
CA SER A 167 1.83 -8.84 -3.56
C SER A 167 1.50 -8.77 -5.05
N THR A 168 2.11 -9.64 -5.83
CA THR A 168 1.82 -9.79 -7.24
C THR A 168 0.47 -10.47 -7.48
N HIS A 169 -0.10 -10.21 -8.66
CA HIS A 169 -1.13 -11.05 -9.26
C HIS A 169 -0.52 -11.94 -10.34
N ASP A 170 -1.28 -12.88 -10.90
CA ASP A 170 -0.80 -13.84 -11.90
C ASP A 170 -0.55 -13.25 -13.30
N ARG A 171 -0.90 -11.98 -13.49
CA ARG A 171 -0.60 -11.18 -14.68
C ARG A 171 0.80 -10.58 -14.62
N LYS A 172 1.54 -10.71 -15.73
CA LYS A 172 2.81 -10.03 -16.01
C LYS A 172 2.73 -9.23 -17.30
N LEU A 173 3.44 -8.11 -17.36
CA LEU A 173 3.65 -7.36 -18.60
C LEU A 173 5.02 -7.71 -19.17
N LYS A 174 5.09 -8.86 -19.83
CA LYS A 174 6.34 -9.51 -20.15
C LYS A 174 7.09 -8.79 -21.26
N ALA A 175 8.33 -8.43 -20.96
CA ALA A 175 9.37 -8.07 -21.93
C ALA A 175 10.55 -9.03 -21.79
N THR A 176 11.39 -9.14 -22.82
CA THR A 176 12.53 -10.06 -22.80
C THR A 176 13.72 -9.42 -23.47
N VAL A 177 14.87 -9.45 -22.79
CA VAL A 177 16.16 -9.12 -23.39
C VAL A 177 16.76 -10.41 -23.93
N LYS A 178 17.09 -10.41 -25.22
CA LYS A 178 17.85 -11.47 -25.87
C LYS A 178 19.23 -10.95 -26.21
N LEU A 179 20.27 -11.59 -25.68
CA LEU A 179 21.66 -11.23 -25.92
C LEU A 179 22.19 -11.90 -27.20
N GLY A 180 23.31 -11.40 -27.74
CA GLY A 180 23.97 -11.96 -28.92
C GLY A 180 24.49 -13.40 -28.73
N ASN A 181 24.75 -13.80 -27.48
CA ASN A 181 25.08 -15.19 -27.11
C ASN A 181 23.84 -16.11 -27.02
N LYS A 182 22.65 -15.61 -27.38
CA LYS A 182 21.34 -16.28 -27.36
C LYS A 182 20.71 -16.47 -25.97
N GLU A 183 21.34 -16.01 -24.90
CA GLU A 183 20.70 -15.99 -23.58
C GLU A 183 19.53 -15.02 -23.55
N GLU A 184 18.48 -15.38 -22.81
CA GLU A 184 17.25 -14.61 -22.70
C GLU A 184 16.93 -14.34 -21.22
N PHE A 185 16.62 -13.08 -20.91
CA PHE A 185 16.28 -12.62 -19.57
C PHE A 185 14.88 -12.02 -19.56
N GLU A 186 14.04 -12.52 -18.65
CA GLU A 186 12.68 -12.02 -18.48
C GLU A 186 12.69 -10.69 -17.70
N GLY A 187 12.07 -9.67 -18.28
CA GLY A 187 11.76 -8.41 -17.61
C GLY A 187 10.29 -8.04 -17.70
N GLU A 188 9.94 -6.89 -17.16
CA GLU A 188 8.60 -6.32 -17.30
C GLU A 188 8.62 -4.89 -17.85
N SER A 189 7.58 -4.52 -18.59
CA SER A 189 7.43 -3.19 -19.18
C SER A 189 6.00 -2.95 -19.68
N ALA A 190 5.46 -1.77 -19.41
CA ALA A 190 4.24 -1.29 -20.07
C ALA A 190 4.55 -0.44 -21.32
N TYR A 191 5.80 -0.38 -21.78
CA TYR A 191 6.13 0.24 -23.06
C TYR A 191 5.35 -0.45 -24.19
N HIS A 192 4.60 0.34 -24.94
CA HIS A 192 3.80 -0.16 -26.05
C HIS A 192 4.52 0.11 -27.39
N PRO A 193 5.15 -0.90 -28.01
CA PRO A 193 5.84 -0.71 -29.28
C PRO A 193 4.86 -0.44 -30.42
N LYS A 194 5.16 0.54 -31.28
CA LYS A 194 4.38 0.80 -32.50
C LYS A 194 4.60 -0.27 -33.58
N THR A 195 5.75 -0.92 -33.54
CA THR A 195 6.16 -1.98 -34.46
C THR A 195 6.87 -3.05 -33.66
N SER A 196 6.51 -4.32 -33.86
CA SER A 196 7.27 -5.43 -33.28
C SER A 196 8.60 -5.51 -34.04
N ASN A 197 9.70 -5.18 -33.38
CA ASN A 197 11.02 -5.21 -33.98
C ASN A 197 12.00 -5.89 -33.01
N SER A 198 12.60 -7.00 -33.46
CA SER A 198 13.62 -7.76 -32.73
C SER A 198 15.03 -7.42 -33.24
N THR A 199 15.23 -6.17 -33.67
CA THR A 199 16.54 -5.70 -34.14
C THR A 199 17.54 -5.71 -32.98
N PHE A 200 18.73 -6.25 -33.25
CA PHE A 200 19.85 -6.20 -32.31
C PHE A 200 20.54 -4.84 -32.39
N PHE A 201 20.78 -4.26 -31.22
CA PHE A 201 21.58 -3.05 -31.05
C PHE A 201 22.75 -3.33 -30.11
N THR A 202 23.84 -2.60 -30.28
CA THR A 202 24.96 -2.67 -29.35
C THR A 202 24.53 -2.23 -27.95
N LEU A 203 24.99 -2.96 -26.93
CA LEU A 203 24.80 -2.60 -25.53
C LEU A 203 25.85 -1.57 -25.10
N PHE A 204 25.41 -0.64 -24.26
CA PHE A 204 26.27 0.37 -23.66
C PHE A 204 26.13 0.32 -22.14
N ASP A 205 27.21 -0.06 -21.48
CA ASP A 205 27.34 -0.02 -20.03
C ASP A 205 27.95 1.32 -19.62
N VAL A 206 27.17 2.13 -18.91
CA VAL A 206 27.56 3.49 -18.50
C VAL A 206 28.73 3.45 -17.52
N GLU A 207 28.89 2.37 -16.75
CA GLU A 207 29.96 2.23 -15.76
C GLU A 207 31.36 2.17 -16.39
N LYS A 208 31.46 1.76 -17.67
CA LYS A 208 32.76 1.60 -18.37
C LYS A 208 33.45 2.89 -18.76
N ILE A 209 32.74 4.01 -18.83
CA ILE A 209 33.27 5.25 -19.40
C ILE A 209 33.37 6.34 -18.34
N VAL A 210 32.57 6.27 -17.29
CA VAL A 210 32.49 7.31 -16.28
C VAL A 210 33.15 6.87 -14.99
N HIS A 211 34.46 6.63 -15.05
CA HIS A 211 35.28 6.24 -13.88
C HIS A 211 35.31 7.29 -12.76
N GLU A 212 34.77 8.50 -12.98
CA GLU A 212 34.85 9.64 -12.06
C GLU A 212 33.48 10.23 -11.62
N GLN A 213 32.34 9.74 -12.13
CA GLN A 213 31.01 10.22 -11.69
C GLN A 213 30.20 9.10 -11.07
N PHE A 214 30.02 9.20 -9.76
CA PHE A 214 29.25 8.25 -8.94
C PHE A 214 27.79 8.09 -9.40
N ASP A 215 27.23 9.11 -10.07
CA ASP A 215 25.82 9.13 -10.48
C ASP A 215 25.54 8.53 -11.86
N ALA A 216 26.59 8.26 -12.66
CA ALA A 216 26.43 7.84 -14.05
C ALA A 216 25.71 6.49 -14.23
N PRO A 217 25.97 5.44 -13.42
CA PRO A 217 25.24 4.18 -13.51
C PRO A 217 23.72 4.33 -13.32
N PHE A 218 23.28 5.41 -12.65
CA PHE A 218 21.88 5.70 -12.43
C PHE A 218 21.23 6.48 -13.58
N CYS A 219 21.96 6.86 -14.64
CA CYS A 219 21.41 7.61 -15.77
C CYS A 219 20.64 8.87 -15.33
N VAL A 220 21.24 9.63 -14.40
CA VAL A 220 20.66 10.89 -13.90
C VAL A 220 20.78 12.01 -14.95
N PRO A 221 19.94 13.05 -14.90
CA PRO A 221 20.05 14.19 -15.80
C PRO A 221 21.48 14.76 -15.82
N GLY A 222 22.05 14.89 -17.02
CA GLY A 222 23.41 15.41 -17.23
C GLY A 222 24.54 14.38 -17.13
N SER A 223 24.29 13.12 -16.76
CA SER A 223 25.35 12.11 -16.62
C SER A 223 25.74 11.40 -17.93
N LEU A 224 24.89 11.46 -18.95
CA LEU A 224 25.09 10.75 -20.23
C LEU A 224 25.60 11.70 -21.32
N THR A 225 26.87 12.11 -21.23
CA THR A 225 27.48 13.08 -22.16
C THR A 225 28.31 12.46 -23.29
N ASP A 226 28.59 11.16 -23.25
CA ASP A 226 29.40 10.50 -24.29
C ASP A 226 28.61 10.36 -25.61
N PRO A 227 29.09 10.95 -26.72
CA PRO A 227 28.47 10.79 -28.04
C PRO A 227 28.34 9.33 -28.51
N SER A 228 29.15 8.41 -27.97
CA SER A 228 29.14 7.00 -28.33
C SER A 228 27.88 6.25 -27.87
N ILE A 229 27.03 6.85 -27.05
CA ILE A 229 25.73 6.31 -26.61
C ILE A 229 24.72 6.23 -27.76
N ARG A 230 24.84 7.12 -28.76
CA ARG A 230 23.88 7.25 -29.84
C ARG A 230 23.69 5.92 -30.59
N GLY A 231 22.45 5.48 -30.74
CA GLY A 231 22.12 4.24 -31.45
C GLY A 231 22.26 2.95 -30.64
N LYS A 232 22.56 3.04 -29.32
CA LYS A 232 22.78 1.88 -28.44
C LYS A 232 21.65 1.65 -27.44
N ILE A 233 21.56 0.42 -26.92
CA ILE A 233 20.74 0.11 -25.74
C ILE A 233 21.59 0.38 -24.49
N VAL A 234 21.13 1.29 -23.63
CA VAL A 234 21.88 1.70 -22.43
C VAL A 234 21.47 0.86 -21.23
N VAL A 235 22.44 0.38 -20.47
CA VAL A 235 22.20 -0.30 -19.19
C VAL A 235 22.26 0.72 -18.07
N CYS A 236 21.18 0.84 -17.30
CA CYS A 236 21.05 1.75 -16.16
C CYS A 236 20.69 0.97 -14.89
N LEU A 237 20.98 1.55 -13.73
CA LEU A 237 20.58 1.03 -12.41
C LEU A 237 19.41 1.83 -11.83
N VAL A 238 18.53 1.16 -11.09
CA VAL A 238 17.55 1.83 -10.21
C VAL A 238 18.29 2.59 -9.11
N GLY A 239 17.83 3.80 -8.75
CA GLY A 239 18.46 4.64 -7.72
C GLY A 239 18.74 6.07 -8.19
N GLY A 240 19.66 6.77 -7.51
CA GLY A 240 20.12 8.11 -7.90
C GLY A 240 19.08 9.23 -7.80
N GLY A 241 17.99 9.05 -7.05
CA GLY A 241 16.95 10.09 -6.84
C GLY A 241 16.12 10.43 -8.08
N VAL A 242 16.19 9.61 -9.14
CA VAL A 242 15.51 9.84 -10.42
C VAL A 242 14.51 8.71 -10.69
N SER A 243 13.30 9.05 -11.14
CA SER A 243 12.27 8.05 -11.48
C SER A 243 12.71 7.16 -12.65
N ARG A 244 12.20 5.92 -12.69
CA ARG A 244 12.53 4.94 -13.73
C ARG A 244 12.19 5.45 -15.14
N VAL A 245 11.06 6.15 -15.28
CA VAL A 245 10.65 6.79 -16.54
C VAL A 245 11.59 7.94 -16.92
N ASN A 246 12.01 8.79 -15.96
CA ASN A 246 12.93 9.89 -16.23
C ASN A 246 14.32 9.40 -16.65
N LYS A 247 14.83 8.29 -16.11
CA LYS A 247 16.06 7.65 -16.61
C LYS A 247 15.94 7.29 -18.09
N GLY A 248 14.78 6.76 -18.49
CA GLY A 248 14.47 6.52 -19.89
C GLY A 248 14.49 7.81 -20.73
N GLN A 249 14.03 8.93 -20.19
CA GLN A 249 14.11 10.23 -20.87
C GLN A 249 15.56 10.69 -21.06
N VAL A 250 16.40 10.56 -20.03
CA VAL A 250 17.84 10.89 -20.12
C VAL A 250 18.54 10.04 -21.20
N VAL A 251 18.27 8.73 -21.23
CA VAL A 251 18.79 7.84 -22.29
C VAL A 251 18.31 8.27 -23.67
N LYS A 252 17.04 8.67 -23.80
CA LYS A 252 16.47 9.17 -25.06
C LYS A 252 17.22 10.41 -25.56
N ASP A 253 17.46 11.36 -24.66
CA ASP A 253 18.06 12.66 -24.98
C ASP A 253 19.54 12.50 -25.37
N ALA A 254 20.23 11.50 -24.80
CA ALA A 254 21.57 11.08 -25.23
C ALA A 254 21.59 10.34 -26.59
N GLY A 255 20.43 10.08 -27.20
CA GLY A 255 20.29 9.39 -28.48
C GLY A 255 20.32 7.86 -28.38
N GLY A 256 20.14 7.30 -27.19
CA GLY A 256 19.95 5.87 -26.98
C GLY A 256 18.64 5.36 -27.60
N VAL A 257 18.65 4.11 -28.08
CA VAL A 257 17.49 3.49 -28.76
C VAL A 257 16.71 2.53 -27.88
N GLY A 258 17.26 2.19 -26.71
CA GLY A 258 16.66 1.29 -25.74
C GLY A 258 17.29 1.45 -24.36
N MET A 259 16.64 0.94 -23.32
CA MET A 259 17.19 0.91 -21.97
C MET A 259 16.92 -0.44 -21.28
N ILE A 260 17.93 -0.99 -20.63
CA ILE A 260 17.77 -2.11 -19.69
C ILE A 260 17.96 -1.53 -18.29
N LEU A 261 16.92 -1.58 -17.46
CA LEU A 261 16.98 -1.09 -16.10
C LEU A 261 17.17 -2.25 -15.13
N ILE A 262 18.29 -2.26 -14.42
CA ILE A 262 18.64 -3.30 -13.44
C ILE A 262 18.18 -2.85 -12.07
N ASN A 263 17.36 -3.70 -11.43
CA ASN A 263 16.88 -3.48 -10.07
C ASN A 263 17.99 -3.62 -9.01
N ASN A 264 17.71 -3.15 -7.80
CA ASN A 264 18.61 -3.35 -6.67
C ASN A 264 18.60 -4.82 -6.21
N PRO A 265 19.67 -5.30 -5.55
CA PRO A 265 19.70 -6.66 -4.99
C PRO A 265 18.50 -6.99 -4.08
N ASN A 266 18.05 -6.01 -3.29
CA ASN A 266 16.94 -6.16 -2.35
C ASN A 266 15.57 -6.25 -3.04
N ASP A 267 15.46 -5.90 -4.33
CA ASP A 267 14.20 -6.01 -5.07
C ASP A 267 13.88 -7.46 -5.46
N GLY A 268 14.89 -8.34 -5.45
CA GLY A 268 14.75 -9.75 -5.80
C GLY A 268 14.08 -9.93 -7.16
N VAL A 269 12.97 -10.69 -7.19
CA VAL A 269 12.19 -10.93 -8.41
C VAL A 269 11.10 -9.87 -8.68
N THR A 270 10.93 -8.88 -7.81
CA THR A 270 9.92 -7.83 -7.97
C THR A 270 10.34 -6.89 -9.10
N LYS A 271 9.47 -6.68 -10.11
CA LYS A 271 9.75 -5.87 -11.29
C LYS A 271 8.67 -4.81 -11.52
N SER A 272 9.08 -3.63 -11.97
CA SER A 272 8.17 -2.54 -12.36
C SER A 272 7.83 -2.65 -13.84
N ALA A 273 6.54 -2.56 -14.19
CA ALA A 273 6.09 -2.53 -15.58
C ALA A 273 5.67 -1.11 -15.97
N GLU A 274 6.57 -0.14 -15.87
CA GLU A 274 6.25 1.25 -16.20
C GLU A 274 6.18 1.50 -17.71
N ALA A 275 5.41 2.54 -18.08
CA ALA A 275 5.30 3.02 -19.45
C ALA A 275 6.48 3.96 -19.75
N HIS A 276 7.58 3.41 -20.25
CA HIS A 276 8.77 4.19 -20.60
C HIS A 276 8.58 5.05 -21.86
N VAL A 277 9.43 6.08 -22.02
CA VAL A 277 9.42 6.99 -23.18
C VAL A 277 10.15 6.45 -24.42
N LEU A 278 10.81 5.31 -24.27
CA LEU A 278 11.57 4.55 -25.28
C LEU A 278 11.50 3.04 -24.94
N PRO A 279 11.87 2.13 -25.86
CA PRO A 279 11.90 0.68 -25.58
C PRO A 279 12.75 0.32 -24.35
N ALA A 280 12.10 0.00 -23.24
CA ALA A 280 12.79 -0.32 -22.00
C ALA A 280 12.08 -1.41 -21.21
N LEU A 281 12.81 -2.06 -20.32
CA LEU A 281 12.30 -3.06 -19.38
C LEU A 281 13.13 -3.09 -18.09
N ASP A 282 12.46 -3.47 -17.00
CA ASP A 282 13.11 -3.76 -15.72
C ASP A 282 13.48 -5.24 -15.63
N VAL A 283 14.71 -5.53 -15.21
CA VAL A 283 15.21 -6.88 -14.93
C VAL A 283 15.67 -7.00 -13.46
N SER A 284 15.73 -8.23 -12.96
CA SER A 284 16.26 -8.49 -11.61
C SER A 284 17.75 -8.16 -11.52
N ASP A 285 18.26 -7.86 -10.33
CA ASP A 285 19.72 -7.71 -10.10
C ASP A 285 20.50 -8.95 -10.55
N ALA A 286 19.98 -10.14 -10.26
CA ALA A 286 20.62 -11.41 -10.63
C ALA A 286 20.74 -11.59 -12.15
N ASP A 287 19.72 -11.17 -12.91
CA ASP A 287 19.77 -11.19 -14.38
C ASP A 287 20.63 -10.04 -14.92
N GLY A 288 20.55 -8.86 -14.31
CA GLY A 288 21.39 -7.71 -14.64
C GLY A 288 22.89 -8.01 -14.54
N LYS A 289 23.32 -8.70 -13.48
CA LYS A 289 24.71 -9.16 -13.32
C LYS A 289 25.18 -10.07 -14.46
N LYS A 290 24.31 -10.95 -14.98
CA LYS A 290 24.63 -11.80 -16.12
C LYS A 290 24.73 -10.99 -17.42
N ILE A 291 23.85 -10.00 -17.60
CA ILE A 291 23.91 -9.07 -18.73
C ILE A 291 25.21 -8.26 -18.70
N LEU A 292 25.60 -7.72 -17.54
CA LEU A 292 26.88 -7.01 -17.36
C LEU A 292 28.08 -7.92 -17.61
N ALA A 293 28.05 -9.17 -17.13
CA ALA A 293 29.09 -10.16 -17.40
C ALA A 293 29.23 -10.45 -18.90
N TYR A 294 28.12 -10.57 -19.63
CA TYR A 294 28.12 -10.71 -21.09
C TYR A 294 28.77 -9.51 -21.77
N ILE A 295 28.42 -8.28 -21.37
CA ILE A 295 29.00 -7.04 -21.91
C ILE A 295 30.52 -7.01 -21.72
N ASN A 296 31.04 -7.65 -20.66
CA ASN A 296 32.48 -7.78 -20.40
C ASN A 296 33.15 -8.94 -21.14
N SER A 297 32.40 -9.91 -21.62
CA SER A 297 32.92 -11.12 -22.26
C SER A 297 33.23 -10.98 -23.77
N THR A 298 32.77 -9.91 -24.41
CA THR A 298 32.87 -9.74 -25.86
C THR A 298 33.15 -8.29 -26.26
N SER A 299 33.85 -8.10 -27.38
CA SER A 299 34.10 -6.78 -27.97
C SER A 299 32.90 -6.21 -28.73
N ASN A 300 31.89 -7.02 -29.04
CA ASN A 300 30.67 -6.58 -29.73
C ASN A 300 29.40 -7.05 -29.00
N PRO A 301 29.13 -6.50 -27.80
CA PRO A 301 27.96 -6.89 -27.03
C PRO A 301 26.69 -6.32 -27.68
N VAL A 302 25.76 -7.19 -28.06
CA VAL A 302 24.49 -6.80 -28.70
C VAL A 302 23.30 -7.42 -27.98
N ALA A 303 22.16 -6.74 -28.02
CA ALA A 303 20.90 -7.25 -27.50
C ALA A 303 19.69 -6.78 -28.31
N ALA A 304 18.59 -7.52 -28.21
CA ALA A 304 17.28 -7.14 -28.69
C ALA A 304 16.27 -7.19 -27.54
N ILE A 305 15.39 -6.19 -27.44
CA ILE A 305 14.29 -6.16 -26.49
C ILE A 305 13.01 -6.56 -27.22
N THR A 306 12.34 -7.61 -26.77
CA THR A 306 11.06 -8.08 -27.33
C THR A 306 9.95 -7.91 -26.31
N PHE A 307 8.87 -7.24 -26.71
CA PHE A 307 7.68 -7.03 -25.88
C PHE A 307 6.62 -8.07 -26.20
N ARG A 308 6.19 -8.82 -25.19
CA ARG A 308 5.15 -9.85 -25.32
C ARG A 308 3.79 -9.40 -24.81
N GLY A 309 3.74 -8.24 -24.14
CA GLY A 309 2.51 -7.68 -23.59
C GLY A 309 2.02 -8.46 -22.37
N THR A 310 0.70 -8.54 -22.23
CA THR A 310 0.06 -9.19 -21.09
C THR A 310 0.15 -10.72 -21.18
N VAL A 311 0.74 -11.35 -20.16
CA VAL A 311 0.78 -12.80 -19.98
C VAL A 311 0.12 -13.13 -18.63
N LEU A 312 -0.77 -14.12 -18.63
CA LEU A 312 -1.51 -14.57 -17.44
C LEU A 312 -1.04 -15.95 -16.98
N GLY A 313 -1.34 -16.29 -15.72
CA GLY A 313 -1.09 -17.61 -15.18
C GLY A 313 0.33 -17.82 -14.65
N ASP A 314 0.98 -16.79 -14.10
CA ASP A 314 2.18 -17.01 -13.29
C ASP A 314 1.82 -17.89 -12.08
N LYS A 315 2.29 -19.14 -12.11
CA LYS A 315 2.00 -20.13 -11.07
C LYS A 315 2.58 -19.74 -9.70
N ASN A 316 3.58 -18.88 -9.66
CA ASN A 316 4.16 -18.42 -8.40
C ASN A 316 3.32 -17.33 -7.72
N ALA A 317 2.35 -16.73 -8.42
CA ALA A 317 1.51 -15.70 -7.84
C ALA A 317 0.55 -16.24 -6.76
N PRO A 318 0.29 -15.47 -5.69
CA PRO A 318 0.94 -14.21 -5.36
C PRO A 318 2.34 -14.41 -4.76
N ILE A 319 3.24 -13.47 -5.04
CA ILE A 319 4.55 -13.30 -4.42
C ILE A 319 4.53 -11.97 -3.66
N VAL A 320 5.01 -11.92 -2.42
CA VAL A 320 5.11 -10.66 -1.67
C VAL A 320 6.13 -9.75 -2.37
N ALA A 321 5.74 -8.50 -2.62
CA ALA A 321 6.63 -7.53 -3.24
C ALA A 321 7.81 -7.18 -2.30
N SER A 322 8.99 -6.97 -2.88
CA SER A 322 10.19 -6.56 -2.12
C SER A 322 9.92 -5.31 -1.27
N PHE A 323 9.35 -4.29 -1.89
CA PHE A 323 9.05 -3.03 -1.24
C PHE A 323 7.99 -3.16 -0.15
N SER A 324 7.14 -4.20 -0.13
CA SER A 324 6.08 -4.31 0.86
C SER A 324 6.68 -4.34 2.27
N SER A 325 6.39 -3.32 3.06
CA SER A 325 6.90 -3.22 4.43
C SER A 325 6.51 -4.44 5.28
N ARG A 326 7.41 -4.80 6.21
CA ARG A 326 7.33 -6.02 7.02
C ARG A 326 7.17 -5.69 8.49
N GLY A 327 6.45 -6.54 9.21
CA GLY A 327 6.40 -6.52 10.67
C GLY A 327 7.71 -6.99 11.32
N PRO A 328 7.70 -7.19 12.65
CA PRO A 328 6.60 -6.86 13.57
C PRO A 328 6.42 -5.34 13.72
N SER A 329 5.23 -4.92 14.12
CA SER A 329 4.96 -3.54 14.57
C SER A 329 5.90 -3.16 15.72
N GLU A 330 6.52 -1.98 15.67
CA GLU A 330 7.31 -1.44 16.79
C GLU A 330 6.42 -0.85 17.87
N ALA A 331 5.31 -0.23 17.46
CA ALA A 331 4.36 0.44 18.33
C ALA A 331 3.56 -0.54 19.20
N SER A 332 3.12 -1.66 18.62
CA SER A 332 2.55 -2.79 19.35
C SER A 332 3.01 -4.15 18.81
N ARG A 333 3.95 -4.76 19.54
CA ARG A 333 4.47 -6.12 19.32
C ARG A 333 3.44 -7.24 19.54
N GLY A 334 2.37 -6.99 20.28
CA GLY A 334 1.34 -7.99 20.58
C GLY A 334 0.24 -8.10 19.51
N ILE A 335 0.28 -7.21 18.51
CA ILE A 335 -0.57 -7.24 17.32
C ILE A 335 0.28 -7.59 16.10
N LEU A 336 -0.13 -8.60 15.34
CA LEU A 336 0.58 -9.01 14.12
C LEU A 336 0.35 -7.98 13.02
N LYS A 337 1.43 -7.56 12.35
CA LYS A 337 1.38 -6.68 11.18
C LYS A 337 2.32 -7.13 10.05
N PRO A 338 2.00 -6.88 8.76
CA PRO A 338 0.71 -6.35 8.29
C PRO A 338 -0.43 -7.32 8.62
N ASP A 339 -1.67 -6.86 8.53
CA ASP A 339 -2.81 -7.73 8.82
C ASP A 339 -3.02 -8.77 7.72
N ILE A 340 -2.81 -8.35 6.47
CA ILE A 340 -3.13 -9.10 5.26
C ILE A 340 -2.32 -8.56 4.06
N ILE A 341 -2.20 -9.35 3.00
CA ILE A 341 -1.68 -8.90 1.70
C ILE A 341 -2.76 -8.95 0.60
N GLY A 342 -2.61 -8.09 -0.41
CA GLY A 342 -3.43 -8.10 -1.61
C GLY A 342 -2.65 -7.64 -2.86
N PRO A 343 -3.31 -7.59 -4.03
CA PRO A 343 -2.67 -7.19 -5.28
C PRO A 343 -2.20 -5.74 -5.22
N GLY A 344 -0.89 -5.53 -5.36
CA GLY A 344 -0.28 -4.19 -5.28
C GLY A 344 0.89 -3.99 -6.24
N VAL A 345 1.18 -4.95 -7.11
CA VAL A 345 2.26 -4.84 -8.11
C VAL A 345 1.67 -4.74 -9.51
N ASN A 346 2.12 -3.74 -10.26
CA ASN A 346 1.75 -3.48 -11.65
C ASN A 346 0.22 -3.41 -11.82
N VAL A 347 -0.46 -2.64 -10.96
CA VAL A 347 -1.92 -2.44 -10.99
C VAL A 347 -2.27 -1.35 -11.99
N LEU A 348 -3.18 -1.66 -12.92
CA LEU A 348 -3.73 -0.70 -13.89
C LEU A 348 -4.91 0.05 -13.26
N ALA A 349 -4.85 1.38 -13.22
CA ALA A 349 -5.94 2.23 -12.72
C ALA A 349 -6.04 3.54 -13.50
N ALA A 350 -7.11 4.30 -13.26
CA ALA A 350 -7.31 5.61 -13.86
C ALA A 350 -6.18 6.58 -13.45
N TRP A 351 -5.82 7.47 -14.36
CA TRP A 351 -4.78 8.48 -14.20
C TRP A 351 -5.28 9.81 -14.76
N PRO A 352 -4.87 10.99 -14.27
CA PRO A 352 -5.39 12.27 -14.75
C PRO A 352 -4.97 12.62 -16.18
N THR A 353 -3.86 12.04 -16.67
CA THR A 353 -3.30 12.31 -17.99
C THR A 353 -2.89 11.02 -18.68
N SER A 354 -2.65 11.07 -20.00
CA SER A 354 -2.10 9.91 -20.70
C SER A 354 -0.61 9.75 -20.40
N VAL A 355 -0.19 8.52 -20.14
CA VAL A 355 1.22 8.17 -19.85
C VAL A 355 2.03 7.83 -21.11
N ASP A 356 1.37 7.60 -22.25
CA ASP A 356 2.02 7.36 -23.54
C ASP A 356 2.38 8.65 -24.30
N ASN A 357 2.27 9.81 -23.65
CA ASN A 357 2.42 11.16 -24.22
C ASN A 357 1.54 11.44 -25.46
N ASN A 358 0.50 10.63 -25.70
CA ASN A 358 -0.46 10.86 -26.76
C ASN A 358 -1.54 11.83 -26.29
N LYS A 359 -1.40 13.11 -26.65
CA LYS A 359 -2.39 14.15 -26.29
C LYS A 359 -3.77 13.95 -26.95
N ASN A 360 -3.89 13.05 -27.92
CA ASN A 360 -5.13 12.75 -28.65
C ASN A 360 -5.81 11.46 -28.17
N THR A 361 -5.34 10.84 -27.07
CA THR A 361 -5.99 9.64 -26.50
C THR A 361 -6.90 9.98 -25.33
N LYS A 362 -7.99 9.23 -25.21
CA LYS A 362 -8.84 9.20 -24.00
C LYS A 362 -8.37 8.12 -23.01
N SER A 363 -7.31 7.38 -23.33
CA SER A 363 -6.74 6.33 -22.49
C SER A 363 -5.91 6.94 -21.37
N THR A 364 -6.58 7.46 -20.34
CA THR A 364 -5.95 8.07 -19.18
C THR A 364 -5.83 7.03 -18.06
N PHE A 365 -4.99 6.02 -18.29
CA PHE A 365 -4.70 4.95 -17.34
C PHE A 365 -3.19 4.83 -17.13
N ASN A 366 -2.80 4.38 -15.94
CA ASN A 366 -1.41 4.14 -15.58
C ASN A 366 -1.27 2.80 -14.86
N ILE A 367 -0.07 2.23 -14.93
CA ILE A 367 0.32 1.01 -14.23
C ILE A 367 1.38 1.36 -13.21
N ILE A 368 1.03 1.18 -11.94
CA ILE A 368 1.91 1.50 -10.82
C ILE A 368 1.89 0.39 -9.78
N SER A 369 2.90 0.41 -8.91
CA SER A 369 3.10 -0.56 -7.84
C SER A 369 3.18 0.15 -6.50
N GLY A 370 2.71 -0.51 -5.45
CA GLY A 370 2.78 -0.03 -4.08
C GLY A 370 1.75 -0.70 -3.18
N THR A 371 2.00 -0.66 -1.87
CA THR A 371 0.97 -0.97 -0.87
C THR A 371 -0.22 0.01 -0.96
N SER A 372 0.01 1.20 -1.53
CA SER A 372 -1.03 2.16 -1.91
C SER A 372 -2.00 1.62 -2.96
N MET A 373 -1.62 0.60 -3.75
CA MET A 373 -2.49 -0.03 -4.73
C MET A 373 -3.24 -1.23 -4.13
N SER A 374 -2.65 -1.94 -3.16
CA SER A 374 -3.34 -3.03 -2.46
C SER A 374 -4.36 -2.54 -1.44
N CYS A 375 -4.11 -1.41 -0.77
CA CYS A 375 -5.05 -0.78 0.16
C CYS A 375 -6.46 -0.52 -0.43
N PRO A 376 -6.61 0.13 -1.60
CA PRO A 376 -7.94 0.37 -2.18
C PRO A 376 -8.65 -0.92 -2.63
N HIS A 377 -7.91 -1.99 -3.00
CA HIS A 377 -8.54 -3.29 -3.23
C HIS A 377 -9.24 -3.80 -1.96
N LEU A 378 -8.55 -3.77 -0.82
CA LEU A 378 -9.15 -4.20 0.45
C LEU A 378 -10.23 -3.23 0.96
N SER A 379 -10.09 -1.93 0.67
CA SER A 379 -11.15 -0.96 0.98
C SER A 379 -12.44 -1.30 0.21
N GLY A 380 -12.33 -1.60 -1.08
CA GLY A 380 -13.46 -2.03 -1.90
C GLY A 380 -14.08 -3.36 -1.42
N ILE A 381 -13.26 -4.34 -1.07
CA ILE A 381 -13.73 -5.61 -0.51
C ILE A 381 -14.48 -5.37 0.80
N ALA A 382 -13.93 -4.55 1.69
CA ALA A 382 -14.52 -4.27 2.97
C ALA A 382 -15.82 -3.44 2.85
N ALA A 383 -15.93 -2.55 1.86
CA ALA A 383 -17.18 -1.87 1.50
C ALA A 383 -18.25 -2.84 0.98
N LEU A 384 -17.88 -3.81 0.13
CA LEU A 384 -18.80 -4.86 -0.32
C LEU A 384 -19.30 -5.72 0.85
N LEU A 385 -18.41 -6.07 1.79
CA LEU A 385 -18.78 -6.79 3.01
C LEU A 385 -19.72 -5.96 3.90
N LYS A 386 -19.47 -4.66 4.08
CA LYS A 386 -20.38 -3.77 4.81
C LYS A 386 -21.75 -3.67 4.13
N SER A 387 -21.80 -3.67 2.80
CA SER A 387 -23.06 -3.69 2.06
C SER A 387 -23.83 -5.01 2.22
N ALA A 388 -23.12 -6.14 2.23
CA ALA A 388 -23.72 -7.46 2.40
C ALA A 388 -24.12 -7.74 3.87
N HIS A 389 -23.40 -7.14 4.81
CA HIS A 389 -23.58 -7.29 6.26
C HIS A 389 -23.63 -5.91 6.95
N PRO A 390 -24.74 -5.15 6.81
CA PRO A 390 -24.83 -3.78 7.31
C PRO A 390 -24.60 -3.63 8.82
N ASP A 391 -24.90 -4.67 9.59
CA ASP A 391 -24.80 -4.66 11.06
C ASP A 391 -23.39 -5.00 11.57
N TRP A 392 -22.46 -5.41 10.69
CA TRP A 392 -21.11 -5.72 11.13
C TRP A 392 -20.33 -4.47 11.53
N SER A 393 -19.63 -4.58 12.67
CA SER A 393 -18.66 -3.59 13.13
C SER A 393 -17.43 -3.54 12.20
N PRO A 394 -16.62 -2.47 12.28
CA PRO A 394 -15.31 -2.44 11.65
C PRO A 394 -14.43 -3.65 11.96
N ALA A 395 -14.41 -4.08 13.23
CA ALA A 395 -13.63 -5.22 13.69
C ALA A 395 -14.15 -6.56 13.16
N ALA A 396 -15.47 -6.72 13.04
CA ALA A 396 -16.08 -7.91 12.44
C ALA A 396 -15.74 -8.04 10.95
N ILE A 397 -15.81 -6.95 10.18
CA ILE A 397 -15.41 -6.93 8.75
C ILE A 397 -13.92 -7.26 8.61
N LYS A 398 -13.08 -6.59 9.41
CA LYS A 398 -11.64 -6.87 9.44
C LYS A 398 -11.35 -8.33 9.79
N SER A 399 -12.04 -8.88 10.78
CA SER A 399 -11.91 -10.29 11.15
C SER A 399 -12.31 -11.20 9.99
N ALA A 400 -13.44 -10.95 9.33
CA ALA A 400 -13.90 -11.78 8.22
C ALA A 400 -12.87 -11.83 7.08
N ILE A 401 -12.25 -10.69 6.77
CA ILE A 401 -11.18 -10.57 5.78
C ILE A 401 -9.94 -11.37 6.18
N MET A 402 -9.50 -11.25 7.44
CA MET A 402 -8.27 -11.89 7.92
C MET A 402 -8.43 -13.41 8.11
N THR A 403 -9.57 -13.89 8.59
CA THR A 403 -9.70 -15.32 8.97
C THR A 403 -9.99 -16.25 7.81
N THR A 404 -10.25 -15.70 6.62
CA THR A 404 -10.71 -16.44 5.43
C THR A 404 -9.71 -16.41 4.27
N THR A 405 -8.50 -15.91 4.52
CA THR A 405 -7.38 -15.83 3.57
C THR A 405 -6.96 -17.20 3.04
N TYR A 406 -6.14 -17.16 1.99
CA TYR A 406 -5.33 -18.30 1.56
C TYR A 406 -3.85 -17.99 1.72
N THR A 407 -3.05 -19.03 1.96
CA THR A 407 -1.59 -18.93 2.20
C THR A 407 -0.77 -19.69 1.16
N LEU A 408 -1.41 -20.20 0.11
CA LEU A 408 -0.78 -20.93 -0.99
C LEU A 408 -0.87 -20.12 -2.29
N ASN A 409 0.17 -20.20 -3.11
CA ASN A 409 0.16 -19.67 -4.47
C ASN A 409 -0.57 -20.60 -5.45
N LEU A 410 -0.66 -20.19 -6.72
CA LEU A 410 -1.34 -20.95 -7.76
C LEU A 410 -0.68 -22.33 -8.02
N ALA A 411 0.62 -22.47 -7.76
CA ALA A 411 1.35 -23.73 -7.77
C ALA A 411 1.08 -24.63 -6.55
N LYS A 412 0.24 -24.21 -5.61
CA LYS A 412 -0.07 -24.89 -4.34
C LYS A 412 1.10 -24.97 -3.36
N ASN A 413 2.14 -24.17 -3.58
CA ASN A 413 3.22 -23.96 -2.63
C ASN A 413 2.86 -22.82 -1.67
N PRO A 414 3.52 -22.69 -0.51
CA PRO A 414 3.42 -21.49 0.31
C PRO A 414 3.66 -20.22 -0.52
N ILE A 415 2.96 -19.14 -0.19
CA ILE A 415 3.23 -17.81 -0.77
C ILE A 415 4.72 -17.49 -0.59
N LEU A 416 5.35 -17.02 -1.66
CA LEU A 416 6.78 -16.72 -1.70
C LEU A 416 7.04 -15.24 -1.44
N ASP A 417 8.26 -14.91 -1.01
CA ASP A 417 8.77 -13.54 -0.96
C ASP A 417 9.60 -13.21 -2.21
N GLU A 418 10.19 -12.02 -2.24
CA GLU A 418 10.99 -11.52 -3.36
C GLU A 418 12.23 -12.36 -3.67
N ARG A 419 12.64 -13.26 -2.76
CA ARG A 419 13.78 -14.17 -2.93
C ARG A 419 13.36 -15.54 -3.46
N LEU A 420 12.07 -15.74 -3.76
CA LEU A 420 11.46 -17.02 -4.15
C LEU A 420 11.55 -18.11 -3.07
N ILE A 421 11.58 -17.72 -1.80
CA ILE A 421 11.44 -18.64 -0.67
C ILE A 421 10.11 -18.38 0.05
N PRO A 422 9.60 -19.32 0.87
CA PRO A 422 8.36 -19.11 1.60
C PRO A 422 8.40 -17.82 2.42
N ALA A 423 7.43 -16.93 2.18
CA ALA A 423 7.31 -15.68 2.88
C ALA A 423 6.96 -15.90 4.35
N ASP A 424 7.59 -15.14 5.24
CA ASP A 424 7.29 -15.20 6.67
C ASP A 424 5.96 -14.51 7.02
N ILE A 425 5.49 -14.78 8.23
CA ILE A 425 4.24 -14.27 8.79
C ILE A 425 4.23 -12.74 8.93
N PHE A 426 5.39 -12.10 9.08
CA PHE A 426 5.53 -10.65 9.13
C PHE A 426 5.54 -10.01 7.73
N ALA A 427 5.54 -10.82 6.68
CA ALA A 427 5.33 -10.40 5.30
C ALA A 427 3.87 -10.55 4.87
N ILE A 428 3.27 -11.71 5.14
CA ILE A 428 1.94 -12.06 4.62
C ILE A 428 0.79 -11.74 5.58
N GLY A 429 1.09 -11.52 6.86
CA GLY A 429 0.07 -11.39 7.90
C GLY A 429 -0.78 -12.66 8.01
N ALA A 430 -2.09 -12.53 7.86
CA ALA A 430 -3.00 -13.66 7.78
C ALA A 430 -2.95 -14.42 6.44
N GLY A 431 -2.35 -13.84 5.39
CA GLY A 431 -2.29 -14.42 4.04
C GLY A 431 -2.84 -13.48 2.97
N HIS A 432 -3.15 -14.02 1.80
CA HIS A 432 -3.74 -13.25 0.71
C HIS A 432 -5.26 -13.28 0.77
N VAL A 433 -5.86 -12.12 0.47
CA VAL A 433 -7.31 -11.92 0.57
C VAL A 433 -8.12 -12.87 -0.31
N ASN A 434 -9.25 -13.33 0.23
CA ASN A 434 -10.30 -14.08 -0.47
C ASN A 434 -11.67 -13.41 -0.24
N PRO A 435 -12.14 -12.55 -1.17
CA PRO A 435 -13.39 -11.80 -0.99
C PRO A 435 -14.61 -12.72 -0.82
N SER A 436 -14.69 -13.79 -1.61
CA SER A 436 -15.82 -14.71 -1.60
C SER A 436 -15.96 -15.45 -0.27
N ARG A 437 -14.84 -15.90 0.32
CA ARG A 437 -14.87 -16.54 1.64
C ARG A 437 -15.10 -15.54 2.76
N ALA A 438 -14.60 -14.31 2.64
CA ALA A 438 -14.83 -13.25 3.63
C ALA A 438 -16.31 -12.85 3.75
N ASN A 439 -17.11 -13.06 2.70
CA ASN A 439 -18.55 -12.78 2.74
C ASN A 439 -19.35 -13.79 3.59
N ASP A 440 -18.82 -14.97 3.85
CA ASP A 440 -19.42 -15.96 4.76
C ASP A 440 -18.30 -16.62 5.59
N PRO A 441 -17.78 -15.92 6.60
CA PRO A 441 -16.62 -16.37 7.37
C PRO A 441 -16.99 -17.43 8.41
N GLY A 442 -18.27 -17.59 8.75
CA GLY A 442 -18.75 -18.43 9.83
C GLY A 442 -18.57 -17.82 11.22
N LEU A 443 -17.33 -17.49 11.61
CA LEU A 443 -17.02 -16.83 12.89
C LEU A 443 -16.24 -15.53 12.67
N VAL A 444 -16.49 -14.54 13.53
CA VAL A 444 -15.72 -13.29 13.60
C VAL A 444 -15.20 -12.99 15.00
N TYR A 445 -14.01 -12.42 15.08
CA TYR A 445 -13.38 -11.85 16.26
C TYR A 445 -13.77 -10.37 16.35
N ASP A 446 -14.92 -10.10 16.94
CA ASP A 446 -15.41 -8.74 17.10
C ASP A 446 -14.71 -8.07 18.30
N THR A 447 -14.16 -6.87 18.08
CA THR A 447 -13.53 -6.06 19.14
C THR A 447 -14.46 -4.90 19.44
N PRO A 448 -15.03 -4.82 20.65
CA PRO A 448 -15.79 -3.65 21.08
C PRO A 448 -14.93 -2.38 21.01
N PHE A 449 -15.52 -1.25 20.61
CA PHE A 449 -14.78 0.00 20.46
C PHE A 449 -14.19 0.48 21.80
N GLU A 450 -14.95 0.26 22.88
CA GLU A 450 -14.58 0.56 24.24
C GLU A 450 -13.33 -0.19 24.75
N ASP A 451 -12.90 -1.27 24.08
CA ASP A 451 -11.69 -2.02 24.45
C ASP A 451 -10.39 -1.32 24.01
N TYR A 452 -10.44 -0.35 23.08
CA TYR A 452 -9.23 0.31 22.58
C TYR A 452 -8.54 1.20 23.61
N VAL A 453 -9.29 1.92 24.47
CA VAL A 453 -8.70 2.71 25.57
C VAL A 453 -8.04 1.82 26.63
N PRO A 454 -8.72 0.79 27.18
CA PRO A 454 -8.09 -0.21 28.06
C PRO A 454 -6.86 -0.87 27.45
N TYR A 455 -6.87 -1.13 26.13
CA TYR A 455 -5.72 -1.67 25.41
C TYR A 455 -4.54 -0.70 25.38
N LEU A 456 -4.76 0.57 25.03
CA LEU A 456 -3.70 1.59 25.04
C LEU A 456 -3.12 1.79 26.45
N CYS A 457 -3.97 1.79 27.47
CA CYS A 457 -3.54 1.79 28.86
C CYS A 457 -2.72 0.54 29.24
N GLY A 458 -3.02 -0.62 28.65
CA GLY A 458 -2.26 -1.85 28.80
C GLY A 458 -0.92 -1.90 28.05
N LEU A 459 -0.63 -0.92 27.19
CA LEU A 459 0.70 -0.71 26.59
C LEU A 459 1.66 0.05 27.52
N ASN A 460 1.23 0.37 28.74
CA ASN A 460 1.94 1.23 29.71
C ASN A 460 2.10 2.69 29.25
N TYR A 461 1.18 3.19 28.41
CA TYR A 461 1.11 4.63 28.12
C TYR A 461 0.53 5.39 29.32
N THR A 462 1.06 6.58 29.54
CA THR A 462 0.54 7.53 30.53
C THR A 462 -0.80 8.10 30.07
N ASN A 463 -1.62 8.55 31.03
CA ASN A 463 -2.88 9.27 30.74
C ASN A 463 -2.68 10.41 29.73
N ARG A 464 -1.53 11.10 29.79
CA ARG A 464 -1.18 12.19 28.88
C ARG A 464 -0.88 11.68 27.47
N GLU A 465 -0.19 10.57 27.31
CA GLU A 465 0.11 9.99 25.99
C GLU A 465 -1.16 9.47 25.32
N VAL A 466 -1.99 8.72 26.05
CA VAL A 466 -3.28 8.26 25.52
C VAL A 466 -4.19 9.44 25.20
N GLY A 467 -4.24 10.44 26.08
CA GLY A 467 -5.06 11.63 25.86
C GLY A 467 -4.59 12.50 24.69
N LYS A 468 -3.28 12.53 24.39
CA LYS A 468 -2.75 13.16 23.17
C LYS A 468 -3.11 12.37 21.92
N LEU A 469 -2.93 11.05 21.96
CA LEU A 469 -3.19 10.17 20.82
C LEU A 469 -4.67 10.19 20.41
N LEU A 470 -5.58 10.22 21.39
CA LEU A 470 -7.03 10.17 21.16
C LEU A 470 -7.71 11.53 21.28
N GLN A 471 -6.97 12.60 21.58
CA GLN A 471 -7.50 13.95 21.84
C GLN A 471 -8.64 13.98 22.89
N GLY A 472 -8.55 13.13 23.91
CA GLY A 472 -9.57 12.98 24.96
C GLY A 472 -8.97 12.89 26.36
N LYS A 473 -9.78 13.14 27.39
CA LYS A 473 -9.36 12.87 28.78
C LYS A 473 -9.46 11.38 29.05
N VAL A 474 -8.35 10.76 29.46
CA VAL A 474 -8.29 9.34 29.82
C VAL A 474 -7.69 9.18 31.20
N ASN A 475 -8.29 8.31 32.01
CA ASN A 475 -7.70 7.84 33.25
C ASN A 475 -7.46 6.33 33.20
N CYS A 476 -6.23 5.92 32.92
CA CYS A 476 -5.85 4.52 32.82
C CYS A 476 -5.98 3.76 34.15
N SER A 477 -6.07 4.44 35.29
CA SER A 477 -6.32 3.82 36.60
C SER A 477 -7.78 3.44 36.83
N GLU A 478 -8.72 4.02 36.07
CA GLU A 478 -10.16 3.76 36.19
C GLU A 478 -10.65 2.65 35.24
N VAL A 479 -9.81 2.24 34.28
CA VAL A 479 -10.13 1.18 33.32
C VAL A 479 -9.32 -0.07 33.61
N LYS A 480 -9.93 -1.24 33.37
CA LYS A 480 -9.22 -2.52 33.48
C LYS A 480 -8.32 -2.70 32.26
N SER A 481 -7.02 -2.48 32.41
CA SER A 481 -6.07 -2.58 31.30
C SER A 481 -6.13 -3.93 30.58
N ILE A 482 -6.06 -3.88 29.24
CA ILE A 482 -6.01 -5.06 28.38
C ILE A 482 -4.55 -5.24 27.94
N PRO A 483 -3.87 -6.33 28.34
CA PRO A 483 -2.53 -6.62 27.88
C PRO A 483 -2.45 -6.68 26.34
N GLU A 484 -1.29 -6.32 25.81
CA GLU A 484 -1.08 -6.15 24.38
C GLU A 484 -1.60 -7.31 23.49
N ALA A 485 -1.28 -8.56 23.83
CA ALA A 485 -1.71 -9.74 23.08
C ALA A 485 -3.12 -10.27 23.47
N GLN A 486 -3.77 -9.63 24.44
CA GLN A 486 -5.08 -10.00 24.99
C GLN A 486 -6.24 -9.31 24.26
N LEU A 487 -6.00 -8.27 23.46
CA LEU A 487 -7.03 -7.68 22.60
C LEU A 487 -7.72 -8.77 21.76
N ASN A 488 -9.03 -8.68 21.55
CA ASN A 488 -9.81 -9.70 20.83
C ASN A 488 -9.57 -9.66 19.30
N TYR A 489 -8.34 -9.96 18.90
CA TYR A 489 -7.83 -9.79 17.56
C TYR A 489 -7.72 -11.13 16.82
N PRO A 490 -7.97 -11.20 15.50
CA PRO A 490 -7.95 -12.43 14.70
C PRO A 490 -6.56 -13.03 14.46
N SER A 491 -5.55 -12.67 15.25
CA SER A 491 -4.19 -13.22 15.22
C SER A 491 -3.58 -13.26 16.62
N PHE A 492 -2.46 -13.97 16.75
CA PHE A 492 -1.62 -13.96 17.95
C PHE A 492 -0.20 -13.51 17.57
N SER A 493 0.28 -12.43 18.18
CA SER A 493 1.69 -12.04 18.13
C SER A 493 2.20 -12.02 19.57
N ILE A 494 3.06 -12.98 19.93
CA ILE A 494 3.40 -13.25 21.33
C ILE A 494 4.89 -13.06 21.56
N ARG A 495 5.25 -12.32 22.60
CA ARG A 495 6.61 -12.25 23.13
C ARG A 495 6.73 -13.23 24.30
N LEU A 496 7.25 -14.42 24.03
CA LEU A 496 7.25 -15.51 24.99
C LEU A 496 8.60 -15.64 25.70
N ARG A 497 8.56 -15.71 27.03
CA ARG A 497 9.71 -15.98 27.92
C ARG A 497 9.60 -17.43 28.45
N SER A 498 10.20 -17.72 29.60
CA SER A 498 10.12 -19.03 30.26
C SER A 498 8.73 -19.34 30.82
N THR A 499 8.01 -18.33 31.30
CA THR A 499 6.66 -18.51 31.88
C THR A 499 5.61 -18.70 30.78
N PRO A 500 4.76 -19.75 30.86
CA PRO A 500 3.62 -19.91 29.97
C PRO A 500 2.69 -18.70 29.98
N GLN A 501 2.23 -18.26 28.81
CA GLN A 501 1.28 -17.16 28.68
C GLN A 501 -0.05 -17.69 28.15
N THR A 502 -1.15 -17.24 28.76
CA THR A 502 -2.51 -17.63 28.35
C THR A 502 -3.30 -16.39 27.96
N TYR A 503 -3.96 -16.46 26.80
CA TYR A 503 -4.79 -15.39 26.28
C TYR A 503 -6.19 -15.91 25.96
N THR A 504 -7.20 -15.07 26.14
CA THR A 504 -8.56 -15.39 25.68
C THR A 504 -8.86 -14.78 24.31
N ARG A 505 -9.78 -15.41 23.59
CA ARG A 505 -10.47 -14.82 22.44
C ARG A 505 -11.96 -15.14 22.54
N THR A 506 -12.77 -14.21 22.07
CA THR A 506 -14.21 -14.37 21.94
C THR A 506 -14.58 -14.31 20.48
N VAL A 507 -15.32 -15.32 20.01
CA VAL A 507 -15.81 -15.39 18.64
C VAL A 507 -17.33 -15.31 18.63
N THR A 508 -17.87 -14.57 17.65
CA THR A 508 -19.30 -14.47 17.38
C THR A 508 -19.63 -15.34 16.18
N ASN A 509 -20.68 -16.17 16.28
CA ASN A 509 -21.18 -16.95 15.15
C ASN A 509 -22.04 -16.09 14.22
N VAL A 510 -21.55 -15.86 13.01
CA VAL A 510 -22.24 -15.10 11.94
C VAL A 510 -22.61 -16.00 10.75
N GLY A 511 -22.38 -17.31 10.86
CA GLY A 511 -22.77 -18.31 9.88
C GLY A 511 -24.07 -19.01 10.28
N ASN A 512 -24.11 -20.34 10.15
CA ASN A 512 -25.29 -21.13 10.53
C ASN A 512 -25.55 -21.07 12.04
N ALA A 513 -26.80 -20.78 12.44
CA ALA A 513 -27.22 -20.65 13.84
C ALA A 513 -26.78 -21.82 14.72
N THR A 514 -27.01 -23.06 14.25
CA THR A 514 -26.52 -24.27 14.92
C THR A 514 -25.28 -24.78 14.21
N SER A 515 -24.13 -24.70 14.86
CA SER A 515 -22.85 -25.10 14.27
C SER A 515 -21.83 -25.52 15.34
N ILE A 516 -20.99 -26.48 14.98
CA ILE A 516 -19.91 -26.98 15.84
C ILE A 516 -18.59 -26.75 15.13
N TYR A 517 -17.67 -26.08 15.81
CA TYR A 517 -16.31 -25.85 15.35
C TYR A 517 -15.33 -26.68 16.20
N LYS A 518 -14.39 -27.36 15.53
CA LYS A 518 -13.28 -28.09 16.16
C LYS A 518 -11.99 -27.32 15.93
N VAL A 519 -11.15 -27.26 16.95
CA VAL A 519 -9.84 -26.61 16.82
C VAL A 519 -8.85 -27.52 16.10
N GLU A 520 -8.11 -26.95 15.16
CA GLU A 520 -6.91 -27.50 14.54
C GLU A 520 -5.75 -26.53 14.83
N ILE A 521 -4.58 -27.07 15.15
CA ILE A 521 -3.42 -26.26 15.56
C ILE A 521 -2.20 -26.75 14.80
N VAL A 522 -1.49 -25.83 14.15
CA VAL A 522 -0.10 -26.03 13.76
C VAL A 522 0.75 -25.16 14.66
N SER A 523 1.40 -25.82 15.62
CA SER A 523 2.20 -25.16 16.64
C SER A 523 3.47 -24.56 16.03
N PRO A 524 3.85 -23.33 16.43
CA PRO A 524 5.16 -22.79 16.10
C PRO A 524 6.31 -23.68 16.56
N LYS A 525 7.39 -23.73 15.78
CA LYS A 525 8.62 -24.45 16.16
C LYS A 525 9.08 -24.00 17.56
N GLY A 526 9.33 -24.96 18.45
CA GLY A 526 9.78 -24.71 19.83
C GLY A 526 8.69 -24.24 20.80
N ILE A 527 7.43 -24.20 20.39
CA ILE A 527 6.29 -23.76 21.20
C ILE A 527 5.21 -24.84 21.21
N ALA A 528 4.70 -25.19 22.39
CA ALA A 528 3.44 -25.91 22.54
C ALA A 528 2.28 -24.92 22.64
N VAL A 529 1.23 -25.14 21.84
CA VAL A 529 0.01 -24.35 21.85
C VAL A 529 -1.15 -25.23 22.31
N LYS A 530 -1.88 -24.80 23.34
CA LYS A 530 -3.01 -25.54 23.91
C LYS A 530 -4.26 -24.67 23.93
N VAL A 531 -5.37 -25.19 23.43
CA VAL A 531 -6.65 -24.47 23.34
C VAL A 531 -7.71 -25.14 24.23
N LYS A 532 -8.47 -24.34 24.99
CA LYS A 532 -9.59 -24.79 25.83
C LYS A 532 -10.80 -23.85 25.73
N PRO A 533 -12.02 -24.36 25.46
CA PRO A 533 -12.34 -25.73 25.05
C PRO A 533 -11.78 -26.06 23.65
N SER A 534 -11.68 -27.34 23.28
CA SER A 534 -11.25 -27.77 21.93
C SER A 534 -12.37 -27.80 20.90
N LYS A 535 -13.61 -27.53 21.34
CA LYS A 535 -14.82 -27.43 20.52
C LYS A 535 -15.65 -26.23 20.96
N LEU A 536 -16.23 -25.53 20.00
CA LEU A 536 -17.21 -24.47 20.24
C LEU A 536 -18.54 -24.92 19.64
N ASN A 537 -19.60 -24.92 20.45
CA ASN A 537 -20.93 -25.36 20.05
C ASN A 537 -21.89 -24.18 20.12
N PHE A 538 -22.31 -23.68 18.96
CA PHE A 538 -23.25 -22.60 18.84
C PHE A 538 -24.66 -23.16 18.58
N SER A 539 -25.65 -22.63 19.30
CA SER A 539 -27.06 -23.02 19.17
C SER A 539 -27.90 -21.95 18.47
N ILE A 540 -27.48 -20.68 18.51
CA ILE A 540 -28.18 -19.54 17.91
C ILE A 540 -27.21 -18.65 17.11
N LEU A 541 -27.76 -17.89 16.16
CA LEU A 541 -27.03 -16.85 15.42
C LEU A 541 -26.59 -15.74 16.39
N ASN A 542 -25.42 -15.15 16.14
CA ASN A 542 -24.79 -14.09 16.93
C ASN A 542 -24.42 -14.49 18.37
N GLN A 543 -24.50 -15.78 18.72
CA GLN A 543 -23.98 -16.26 20.00
C GLN A 543 -22.46 -16.04 20.05
N LYS A 544 -22.01 -15.51 21.19
CA LYS A 544 -20.59 -15.31 21.50
C LYS A 544 -20.10 -16.45 22.39
N LEU A 545 -18.95 -17.03 22.05
CA LEU A 545 -18.27 -18.00 22.88
C LEU A 545 -16.79 -17.64 23.05
N THR A 546 -16.27 -17.87 24.24
CA THR A 546 -14.88 -17.56 24.60
C THR A 546 -14.06 -18.83 24.74
N TYR A 547 -12.82 -18.79 24.28
CA TYR A 547 -11.82 -19.83 24.49
C TYR A 547 -10.49 -19.24 24.96
N GLN A 548 -9.65 -20.09 25.54
CA GLN A 548 -8.31 -19.78 26.01
C GLN A 548 -7.27 -20.46 25.14
N VAL A 549 -6.16 -19.78 24.89
CA VAL A 549 -4.97 -20.29 24.21
C VAL A 549 -3.76 -20.09 25.11
N THR A 550 -3.10 -21.19 25.46
CA THR A 550 -1.86 -21.18 26.26
C THR A 550 -0.67 -21.49 25.37
N PHE A 551 0.35 -20.64 25.44
CA PHE A 551 1.63 -20.78 24.76
C PHE A 551 2.70 -21.17 25.78
N THR A 552 3.43 -22.24 25.49
CA THR A 552 4.48 -22.76 26.38
C THR A 552 5.75 -23.04 25.58
N LYS A 553 6.87 -22.46 26.00
CA LYS A 553 8.19 -22.72 25.42
C LYS A 553 8.57 -24.18 25.70
N THR A 554 8.95 -24.94 24.67
CA THR A 554 9.33 -26.37 24.81
C THR A 554 10.82 -26.61 24.59
N THR A 555 11.56 -25.65 24.06
CA THR A 555 13.00 -25.75 23.82
C THR A 555 13.75 -24.69 24.63
N ASN A 556 14.93 -25.04 25.18
CA ASN A 556 15.80 -24.10 25.89
C ASN A 556 16.73 -23.31 24.95
N ASN A 557 16.46 -23.30 23.64
CA ASN A 557 17.31 -22.57 22.69
C ASN A 557 17.39 -21.09 23.08
N SER A 558 18.64 -20.60 23.10
CA SER A 558 19.05 -19.25 23.44
C SER A 558 18.92 -18.28 22.27
N ASP A 559 18.63 -18.77 21.06
CA ASP A 559 18.49 -17.92 19.89
C ASP A 559 17.10 -17.28 19.84
N ARG A 560 17.08 -15.99 19.49
CA ARG A 560 15.84 -15.26 19.18
C ARG A 560 15.26 -15.80 17.86
N GLU A 561 14.60 -16.94 17.93
CA GLU A 561 13.85 -17.51 16.81
C GLU A 561 12.42 -16.94 16.78
N VAL A 562 11.92 -16.65 15.58
CA VAL A 562 10.50 -16.40 15.33
C VAL A 562 9.84 -17.74 15.00
N GLY A 563 9.00 -18.22 15.90
CA GLY A 563 8.11 -19.34 15.65
C GLY A 563 6.86 -18.87 14.89
N GLN A 564 6.45 -19.65 13.88
CA GLN A 564 5.27 -19.36 13.05
C GLN A 564 4.31 -20.55 13.06
N GLY A 565 3.00 -20.30 13.17
CA GLY A 565 1.97 -21.34 13.20
C GLY A 565 0.58 -20.79 12.93
N PHE A 566 -0.45 -21.61 13.16
CA PHE A 566 -1.84 -21.19 13.05
C PHE A 566 -2.77 -21.96 14.00
N LEU A 567 -3.87 -21.30 14.34
CA LEU A 567 -5.04 -21.90 14.98
C LEU A 567 -6.20 -21.79 14.01
N LYS A 568 -6.89 -22.90 13.73
CA LYS A 568 -8.08 -22.92 12.88
C LYS A 568 -9.27 -23.47 13.63
N TRP A 569 -10.41 -22.80 13.51
CA TRP A 569 -11.71 -23.35 13.86
C TRP A 569 -12.37 -23.89 12.60
N ASN A 570 -12.55 -25.20 12.54
CA ASN A 570 -13.13 -25.87 11.38
C ASN A 570 -14.53 -26.41 11.70
N SER A 571 -15.48 -26.11 10.82
CA SER A 571 -16.78 -26.77 10.73
C SER A 571 -16.88 -27.54 9.40
N ASN A 572 -18.05 -28.08 9.08
CA ASN A 572 -18.27 -28.75 7.79
C ASN A 572 -18.23 -27.78 6.59
N ARG A 573 -18.43 -26.47 6.81
CA ARG A 573 -18.48 -25.45 5.74
C ARG A 573 -17.41 -24.38 5.88
N HIS A 574 -17.01 -24.06 7.11
CA HIS A 574 -16.17 -22.90 7.39
C HIS A 574 -14.85 -23.33 8.00
N SER A 575 -13.79 -22.59 7.67
CA SER A 575 -12.47 -22.72 8.29
C SER A 575 -11.99 -21.31 8.61
N VAL A 576 -11.89 -21.02 9.90
CA VAL A 576 -11.59 -19.69 10.46
C VAL A 576 -10.16 -19.73 11.00
N SER A 577 -9.22 -19.12 10.29
CA SER A 577 -7.79 -19.23 10.56
C SER A 577 -7.25 -17.99 11.27
N SER A 578 -6.53 -18.18 12.38
CA SER A 578 -5.76 -17.14 13.06
C SER A 578 -4.27 -17.45 12.99
N PRO A 579 -3.44 -16.60 12.36
CA PRO A 579 -2.00 -16.78 12.35
C PRO A 579 -1.39 -16.58 13.75
N ILE A 580 -0.31 -17.31 14.03
CA ILE A 580 0.43 -17.27 15.29
C ILE A 580 1.89 -16.93 14.98
N ALA A 581 2.35 -15.78 15.46
CA ALA A 581 3.76 -15.39 15.51
C ALA A 581 4.24 -15.39 16.96
N VAL A 582 5.34 -16.08 17.25
CA VAL A 582 5.95 -16.10 18.59
C VAL A 582 7.40 -15.69 18.48
N VAL A 583 7.76 -14.59 19.14
CA VAL A 583 9.16 -14.19 19.31
C VAL A 583 9.64 -14.75 20.65
N LEU A 584 10.59 -15.66 20.60
CA LEU A 584 11.25 -16.18 21.80
C LEU A 584 12.23 -15.15 22.35
N LEU A 585 12.03 -14.74 23.60
CA LEU A 585 12.94 -13.86 24.31
C LEU A 585 13.90 -14.68 25.18
N VAL A 586 15.17 -14.27 25.17
CA VAL A 586 16.16 -14.66 26.18
C VAL A 586 15.81 -13.89 27.46
N GLU A 587 16.02 -14.51 28.63
CA GLU A 587 15.64 -13.93 29.93
C GLU A 587 16.23 -12.54 30.16
#